data_AF-A0A349N4X8-F1
#
_entry.id   AF-A0A349N4X8-F1
#
_cell.length_a   1.000
_cell.length_b   1.000
_cell.length_c   1.000
_cell.angle_alpha   90.00
_cell.angle_beta   90.00
_cell.angle_gamma   90.00
#
_symmetry.space_group_name_H-M   'P 1'
#
loop_
_entity.id
_entity.type
_entity.pdbx_description
1 polymer ?
#
loop_
_entity_poly.entity_id
_entity_poly.type
_entity_poly.pdbx_seq_one_letter_code
_entity_poly.pdbx_strand_id
1 'polypeptide(L)'
;MTNAELNRRAFLRAGGDAMKTSFIALSFPAVLTACGRAQQARLLGEDFTSLSADEAREYDAIAARIIPSDDTPGAREAGAVYFIDNVISDAFEDQKQQLRSGLEDLQAKTANLYGKTQFADLTPIQQDSLLTQSEGTDFFATIRFLVIAAMFSLPEYGGNKDKIGWHLIGFEDRHAWTQPFGYYDSEYLEKGE
;
A
#
# COMPACT_ATOMS: atom_id res chain seq x y z
N MET A 1 7.54 26.43 -18.15
CA MET A 1 7.41 25.24 -17.29
C MET A 1 8.77 24.55 -17.28
N THR A 2 9.53 24.71 -16.21
CA THR A 2 10.88 24.14 -16.08
C THR A 2 10.77 22.65 -15.82
N ASN A 3 11.24 21.83 -16.76
CA ASN A 3 11.48 20.40 -16.55
C ASN A 3 12.54 20.28 -15.46
N ALA A 4 12.13 20.03 -14.22
CA ALA A 4 13.05 19.72 -13.14
C ALA A 4 13.51 18.27 -13.37
N GLU A 5 14.69 18.08 -13.93
CA GLU A 5 15.30 16.77 -14.04
C GLU A 5 15.43 16.15 -12.64
N LEU A 6 14.69 15.06 -12.41
CA LEU A 6 14.72 14.29 -11.17
C LEU A 6 16.08 13.60 -11.04
N ASN A 7 17.03 14.24 -10.34
CA ASN A 7 18.28 13.58 -9.97
C ASN A 7 18.09 12.64 -8.76
N ARG A 8 19.00 11.67 -8.56
CA ARG A 8 18.92 10.69 -7.46
C ARG A 8 18.71 11.32 -6.09
N ARG A 9 19.30 12.49 -5.82
CA ARG A 9 19.18 13.21 -4.54
C ARG A 9 17.80 13.85 -4.39
N ALA A 10 17.25 14.42 -5.46
CA ALA A 10 15.89 14.94 -5.50
C ALA A 10 14.87 13.79 -5.32
N PHE A 11 15.10 12.66 -5.98
CA PHE A 11 14.31 11.44 -5.81
C PHE A 11 14.34 10.92 -4.37
N LEU A 12 15.51 10.78 -3.75
CA LEU A 12 15.61 10.30 -2.36
C LEU A 12 14.99 11.27 -1.35
N ARG A 13 15.07 12.59 -1.59
CA ARG A 13 14.38 13.59 -0.76
C ARG A 13 12.86 13.48 -0.90
N ALA A 14 12.36 13.42 -2.13
CA ALA A 14 10.93 13.26 -2.41
C ALA A 14 10.37 11.92 -1.87
N GLY A 15 11.13 10.83 -2.00
CA GLY A 15 10.78 9.52 -1.44
C GLY A 15 10.71 9.54 0.09
N GLY A 16 11.66 10.23 0.74
CA GLY A 16 11.63 10.41 2.19
C GLY A 16 10.46 11.26 2.70
N ASP A 17 10.03 12.26 1.95
CA ASP A 17 8.93 13.16 2.36
C ASP A 17 7.54 12.49 2.27
N ALA A 18 7.35 11.57 1.31
CA ALA A 18 6.12 10.77 1.23
C ALA A 18 5.91 9.86 2.46
N MET A 19 6.99 9.44 3.12
CA MET A 19 6.92 8.61 4.32
C MET A 19 6.72 9.44 5.60
N LYS A 20 7.16 10.71 5.60
CA LYS A 20 7.03 11.63 6.75
C LYS A 20 5.62 12.20 6.94
N THR A 21 4.81 12.21 5.89
CA THR A 21 3.45 12.76 5.92
C THR A 21 2.40 11.73 6.36
N SER A 22 2.76 10.44 6.38
CA SER A 22 1.93 9.42 7.03
C SER A 22 1.92 9.64 8.54
N PHE A 23 0.73 9.74 9.13
CA PHE A 23 0.57 9.78 10.58
C PHE A 23 0.63 8.39 11.23
N ILE A 24 0.67 7.33 10.42
CA ILE A 24 0.94 5.96 10.89
C ILE A 24 2.41 5.61 10.66
N ALA A 25 3.11 5.34 11.76
CA ALA A 25 4.45 4.79 11.76
C ALA A 25 4.39 3.26 11.88
N LEU A 26 4.80 2.54 10.83
CA LEU A 26 4.94 1.08 10.87
C LEU A 26 6.19 0.70 11.68
N SER A 27 6.05 0.57 12.99
CA SER A 27 7.13 0.06 13.85
C SER A 27 7.31 -1.45 13.66
N PHE A 28 8.55 -1.96 13.74
CA PHE A 28 8.85 -3.39 13.62
C PHE A 28 7.97 -4.31 14.51
N PRO A 29 7.68 -3.97 15.78
CA PRO A 29 6.79 -4.77 16.63
C PRO A 29 5.32 -4.76 16.17
N ALA A 30 4.81 -3.61 15.71
CA ALA A 30 3.46 -3.50 15.17
C ALA A 30 3.34 -4.30 13.87
N VAL A 31 4.37 -4.26 13.02
CA VAL A 31 4.46 -5.09 11.82
C VAL A 31 4.41 -6.57 12.19
N LEU A 32 5.30 -7.05 13.08
CA LEU A 32 5.40 -8.47 13.46
C LEU A 32 4.10 -9.03 14.08
N THR A 33 3.40 -8.24 14.88
CA THR A 33 2.12 -8.66 15.50
C THR A 33 1.02 -8.74 14.45
N ALA A 34 0.97 -7.78 13.53
CA ALA A 34 0.09 -7.78 12.38
C ALA A 34 0.35 -9.00 11.46
N CYS A 35 1.61 -9.43 11.26
CA CYS A 35 1.90 -10.58 10.38
C CYS A 35 1.30 -11.89 10.88
N GLY A 36 1.49 -12.18 12.17
CA GLY A 36 1.04 -13.45 12.75
C GLY A 36 -0.47 -13.63 12.62
N ARG A 37 -1.22 -12.52 12.72
CA ARG A 37 -2.68 -12.48 12.58
C ARG A 37 -3.13 -12.50 11.12
N ALA A 38 -2.45 -11.75 10.26
CA ALA A 38 -2.71 -11.68 8.82
C ALA A 38 -2.58 -13.06 8.14
N GLN A 39 -1.54 -13.81 8.49
CA GLN A 39 -1.32 -15.14 7.96
C GLN A 39 -2.44 -16.10 8.37
N GLN A 40 -2.98 -15.95 9.57
CA GLN A 40 -4.06 -16.80 10.10
C GLN A 40 -5.41 -16.50 9.45
N ALA A 41 -5.81 -15.22 9.34
CA ALA A 41 -7.04 -14.81 8.64
C ALA A 41 -7.02 -15.19 7.15
N ARG A 42 -5.84 -15.06 6.51
CA ARG A 42 -5.60 -15.43 5.11
C ARG A 42 -5.73 -16.93 4.83
N LEU A 43 -5.33 -17.79 5.78
CA LEU A 43 -5.43 -19.25 5.62
C LEU A 43 -6.86 -19.77 5.80
N LEU A 44 -7.69 -19.04 6.53
CA LEU A 44 -9.05 -19.46 6.87
C LEU A 44 -10.13 -18.81 5.98
N GLY A 45 -9.78 -17.80 5.19
CA GLY A 45 -10.75 -17.03 4.40
C GLY A 45 -11.73 -16.26 5.28
N GLU A 46 -11.28 -15.86 6.47
CA GLU A 46 -12.12 -15.20 7.46
C GLU A 46 -12.33 -13.71 7.16
N ASP A 47 -13.40 -13.18 7.78
CA ASP A 47 -13.83 -11.79 7.75
C ASP A 47 -12.72 -10.82 8.22
N PHE A 48 -12.85 -9.54 7.85
CA PHE A 48 -11.95 -8.48 8.32
C PHE A 48 -11.91 -8.40 9.85
N THR A 49 -10.74 -8.13 10.41
CA THR A 49 -10.49 -8.13 11.85
C THR A 49 -11.00 -6.85 12.51
N SER A 50 -10.77 -5.70 11.87
CA SER A 50 -11.09 -4.37 12.41
C SER A 50 -12.06 -3.58 11.55
N LEU A 51 -11.96 -3.71 10.23
CA LEU A 51 -12.82 -3.03 9.27
C LEU A 51 -14.18 -3.71 9.16
N SER A 52 -15.23 -2.90 9.09
CA SER A 52 -16.52 -3.38 8.59
C SER A 52 -16.46 -3.71 7.09
N ALA A 53 -17.43 -4.48 6.59
CA ALA A 53 -17.52 -4.82 5.17
C ALA A 53 -17.62 -3.57 4.26
N ASP A 54 -18.32 -2.52 4.73
CA ASP A 54 -18.44 -1.26 4.01
C ASP A 54 -17.12 -0.47 4.02
N GLU A 55 -16.45 -0.34 5.16
CA GLU A 55 -15.14 0.33 5.22
C GLU A 55 -14.09 -0.40 4.37
N ALA A 56 -14.09 -1.74 4.40
CA ALA A 56 -13.19 -2.53 3.58
C ALA A 56 -13.45 -2.30 2.08
N ARG A 57 -14.71 -2.20 1.65
CA ARG A 57 -15.06 -1.84 0.26
C ARG A 57 -14.53 -0.46 -0.12
N GLU A 58 -14.61 0.52 0.78
CA GLU A 58 -14.11 1.87 0.52
C GLU A 58 -12.57 1.88 0.39
N TYR A 59 -11.86 1.26 1.33
CA TYR A 59 -10.39 1.18 1.28
C TYR A 59 -9.90 0.37 0.08
N ASP A 60 -10.59 -0.71 -0.29
CA ASP A 60 -10.27 -1.49 -1.48
C ASP A 60 -10.49 -0.66 -2.77
N ALA A 61 -11.58 0.12 -2.85
CA ALA A 61 -11.80 1.03 -3.98
C ALA A 61 -10.71 2.11 -4.07
N ILE A 62 -10.32 2.72 -2.94
CA ILE A 62 -9.21 3.69 -2.91
C ILE A 62 -7.90 3.02 -3.36
N ALA A 63 -7.58 1.84 -2.82
CA ALA A 63 -6.36 1.12 -3.16
C ALA A 63 -6.27 0.77 -4.65
N ALA A 64 -7.37 0.33 -5.25
CA ALA A 64 -7.49 0.04 -6.68
C ALA A 64 -7.36 1.28 -7.60
N ARG A 65 -7.36 2.49 -7.04
CA ARG A 65 -7.01 3.73 -7.77
C ARG A 65 -5.55 4.16 -7.58
N ILE A 66 -4.92 3.77 -6.47
CA ILE A 66 -3.52 4.10 -6.18
C ILE A 66 -2.56 3.19 -6.97
N ILE A 67 -2.83 1.87 -6.97
CA ILE A 67 -2.11 0.90 -7.82
C ILE A 67 -3.19 0.06 -8.53
N PRO A 68 -3.64 0.49 -9.72
CA PRO A 68 -4.73 -0.15 -10.45
C PRO A 68 -4.30 -1.48 -11.07
N SER A 69 -5.28 -2.35 -11.28
CA SER A 69 -5.13 -3.55 -12.10
C SER A 69 -5.25 -3.16 -13.58
N ASP A 70 -4.25 -3.51 -14.38
CA ASP A 70 -4.17 -3.26 -15.82
C ASP A 70 -3.81 -4.55 -16.58
N ASP A 71 -2.80 -4.51 -17.46
CA ASP A 71 -2.19 -5.73 -18.02
C ASP A 71 -1.53 -6.59 -16.91
N THR A 72 -1.33 -6.01 -15.73
CA THR A 72 -0.76 -6.65 -14.55
C THR A 72 -1.66 -6.55 -13.32
N PRO A 73 -1.54 -7.49 -12.35
CA PRO A 73 -2.32 -7.44 -11.11
C PRO A 73 -1.96 -6.22 -10.25
N GLY A 74 -2.96 -5.58 -9.65
CA GLY A 74 -2.82 -4.37 -8.85
C GLY A 74 -3.01 -4.59 -7.35
N ALA A 75 -3.34 -3.49 -6.63
CA ALA A 75 -3.51 -3.49 -5.18
C ALA A 75 -4.60 -4.47 -4.69
N ARG A 76 -5.67 -4.64 -5.47
CA ARG A 76 -6.77 -5.55 -5.14
C ARG A 76 -6.31 -7.00 -5.15
N GLU A 77 -5.65 -7.43 -6.23
CA GLU A 77 -5.14 -8.81 -6.35
C GLU A 77 -4.05 -9.11 -5.33
N ALA A 78 -3.23 -8.13 -4.99
CA ALA A 78 -2.21 -8.23 -3.96
C ALA A 78 -2.78 -8.25 -2.52
N GLY A 79 -4.08 -8.03 -2.33
CA GLY A 79 -4.73 -8.06 -1.02
C GLY A 79 -4.43 -6.84 -0.15
N ALA A 80 -4.24 -5.65 -0.75
CA ALA A 80 -3.85 -4.45 -0.01
C ALA A 80 -4.81 -4.08 1.12
N VAL A 81 -6.11 -4.32 0.94
CA VAL A 81 -7.13 -4.05 1.97
C VAL A 81 -6.93 -4.88 3.25
N TYR A 82 -6.45 -6.12 3.13
CA TYR A 82 -6.17 -6.97 4.28
C TYR A 82 -4.95 -6.46 5.06
N PHE A 83 -3.90 -6.01 4.36
CA PHE A 83 -2.78 -5.33 5.01
C PHE A 83 -3.25 -4.09 5.79
N ILE A 84 -4.10 -3.26 5.17
CA ILE A 84 -4.66 -2.06 5.81
C ILE A 84 -5.46 -2.43 7.06
N ASP A 85 -6.33 -3.44 7.00
CA ASP A 85 -7.09 -3.95 8.14
C ASP A 85 -6.18 -4.36 9.31
N ASN A 86 -5.10 -5.09 9.03
CA ASN A 86 -4.15 -5.49 10.06
C ASN A 86 -3.41 -4.30 10.68
N VAL A 87 -3.02 -3.32 9.86
CA VAL A 87 -2.39 -2.09 10.36
C VAL A 87 -3.36 -1.31 11.25
N ILE A 88 -4.65 -1.21 10.86
CA ILE A 88 -5.68 -0.53 11.65
C ILE A 88 -5.95 -1.27 12.95
N SER A 89 -5.94 -2.60 12.94
CA SER A 89 -6.07 -3.40 14.17
C SER A 89 -5.04 -3.02 15.22
N ASP A 90 -3.79 -2.86 14.80
CA ASP A 90 -2.65 -2.61 15.69
C ASP A 90 -2.31 -1.11 15.89
N ALA A 91 -2.99 -0.20 15.18
CA ALA A 91 -2.80 1.24 15.31
C ALA A 91 -3.25 1.80 16.67
N PHE A 92 -2.68 2.94 17.08
CA PHE A 92 -3.18 3.69 18.24
C PHE A 92 -4.55 4.33 17.95
N GLU A 93 -5.37 4.56 18.98
CA GLU A 93 -6.75 5.02 18.80
C GLU A 93 -6.85 6.38 18.09
N ASP A 94 -5.90 7.28 18.35
CA ASP A 94 -5.74 8.56 17.68
C ASP A 94 -5.50 8.40 16.17
N GLN A 95 -4.69 7.41 15.76
CA GLN A 95 -4.49 7.09 14.34
C GLN A 95 -5.74 6.47 13.71
N LYS A 96 -6.43 5.57 14.42
CA LYS A 96 -7.71 5.00 13.98
C LYS A 96 -8.75 6.11 13.77
N GLN A 97 -8.80 7.08 14.67
CA GLN A 97 -9.72 8.21 14.58
C GLN A 97 -9.39 9.13 13.39
N GLN A 98 -8.11 9.38 13.11
CA GLN A 98 -7.69 10.15 11.93
C GLN A 98 -8.10 9.45 10.62
N LEU A 99 -7.96 8.13 10.54
CA LEU A 99 -8.41 7.34 9.40
C LEU A 99 -9.93 7.38 9.23
N ARG A 100 -10.70 7.17 10.32
CA ARG A 100 -12.17 7.28 10.30
C ARG A 100 -12.63 8.66 9.83
N SER A 101 -12.07 9.73 10.40
CA SER A 101 -12.42 11.10 10.00
C SER A 101 -12.10 11.38 8.53
N GLY A 102 -10.95 10.92 8.03
CA GLY A 102 -10.60 11.10 6.62
C GLY A 102 -11.53 10.33 5.67
N LEU A 103 -11.99 9.15 6.09
CA LEU A 103 -12.97 8.38 5.33
C LEU A 103 -14.36 9.04 5.35
N GLU A 104 -14.80 9.54 6.52
CA GLU A 104 -16.05 10.30 6.65
C GLU A 104 -16.03 11.58 5.78
N ASP A 105 -14.91 12.29 5.73
CA ASP A 105 -14.74 13.47 4.87
C ASP A 105 -14.83 13.10 3.38
N LEU A 106 -14.25 11.96 2.99
CA LEU A 106 -14.35 11.47 1.61
C LEU A 106 -15.79 11.07 1.26
N GLN A 107 -16.50 10.43 2.17
CA GLN A 107 -17.92 10.08 2.01
C GLN A 107 -18.80 11.33 1.93
N ALA A 108 -18.55 12.34 2.76
CA ALA A 108 -19.25 13.62 2.70
C ALA A 108 -19.02 14.30 1.34
N LYS A 109 -17.78 14.34 0.83
CA LYS A 109 -17.49 14.86 -0.52
C LYS A 109 -18.21 14.06 -1.62
N THR A 110 -18.26 12.74 -1.47
CA THR A 110 -18.95 11.83 -2.40
C THR A 110 -20.45 12.13 -2.46
N ALA A 111 -21.09 12.26 -1.30
CA ALA A 111 -22.49 12.62 -1.20
C ALA A 111 -22.78 14.01 -1.79
N ASN A 112 -21.95 14.99 -1.45
CA ASN A 112 -22.14 16.38 -1.89
C ASN A 112 -21.95 16.57 -3.40
N LEU A 113 -20.98 15.89 -4.02
CA LEU A 113 -20.63 16.09 -5.43
C LEU A 113 -21.39 15.16 -6.38
N TYR A 114 -21.73 13.95 -5.92
CA TYR A 114 -22.27 12.90 -6.81
C TYR A 114 -23.57 12.27 -6.29
N GLY A 115 -24.07 12.65 -5.11
CA GLY A 115 -25.30 12.11 -4.55
C GLY A 115 -25.23 10.62 -4.20
N LYS A 116 -24.02 10.09 -3.98
CA LYS A 116 -23.77 8.70 -3.57
C LYS A 116 -23.33 8.65 -2.12
N THR A 117 -23.63 7.56 -1.42
CA THR A 117 -23.24 7.39 -0.01
C THR A 117 -21.80 6.88 0.12
N GLN A 118 -21.40 5.94 -0.75
CA GLN A 118 -20.07 5.33 -0.71
C GLN A 118 -19.21 5.80 -1.88
N PHE A 119 -17.92 6.02 -1.63
CA PHE A 119 -16.94 6.31 -2.68
C PHE A 119 -16.74 5.12 -3.63
N ALA A 120 -16.84 3.90 -3.10
CA ALA A 120 -16.79 2.65 -3.86
C ALA A 120 -17.89 2.52 -4.93
N ASP A 121 -19.00 3.26 -4.81
CA ASP A 121 -20.12 3.22 -5.77
C ASP A 121 -19.95 4.21 -6.94
N LEU A 122 -18.89 5.02 -6.91
CA LEU A 122 -18.58 5.99 -7.97
C LEU A 122 -17.94 5.32 -9.19
N THR A 123 -18.07 5.97 -10.35
CA THR A 123 -17.31 5.57 -11.54
C THR A 123 -15.81 5.81 -11.32
N PRO A 124 -14.90 5.08 -11.99
CA PRO A 124 -13.46 5.27 -11.82
C PRO A 124 -13.00 6.72 -12.04
N ILE A 125 -13.59 7.42 -13.01
CA ILE A 125 -13.26 8.83 -13.30
C ILE A 125 -13.67 9.74 -12.12
N GLN A 126 -14.83 9.48 -11.50
CA GLN A 126 -15.28 10.25 -10.33
C GLN A 126 -14.43 9.94 -9.09
N GLN A 127 -14.03 8.68 -8.93
CA GLN A 127 -13.10 8.26 -7.88
C GLN A 127 -11.76 8.99 -8.01
N ASP A 128 -11.17 8.97 -9.21
CA ASP A 128 -9.91 9.66 -9.50
C ASP A 128 -10.01 11.16 -9.24
N SER A 129 -11.13 11.79 -9.61
CA SER A 129 -11.36 13.21 -9.36
C SER A 129 -11.38 13.57 -7.87
N LEU A 130 -12.01 12.75 -7.02
CA LEU A 130 -12.05 12.98 -5.57
C LEU A 130 -10.72 12.71 -4.88
N LEU A 131 -10.02 11.66 -5.31
CA LEU A 131 -8.70 11.34 -4.78
C LEU A 131 -7.70 12.43 -5.14
N THR A 132 -7.72 12.92 -6.39
CA THR A 132 -6.90 14.05 -6.83
C THR A 132 -7.13 15.29 -5.96
N GLN A 133 -8.39 15.61 -5.64
CA GLN A 133 -8.74 16.72 -4.74
C GLN A 133 -8.32 16.51 -3.28
N SER A 134 -7.98 15.28 -2.91
CA SER A 134 -7.60 14.89 -1.54
C SER A 134 -6.10 14.61 -1.41
N GLU A 135 -5.30 14.76 -2.47
CA GLU A 135 -3.86 14.46 -2.47
C GLU A 135 -3.05 15.25 -1.43
N GLY A 136 -3.51 16.46 -1.09
CA GLY A 136 -2.88 17.31 -0.08
C GLY A 136 -3.26 16.97 1.37
N THR A 137 -4.06 15.93 1.60
CA THR A 137 -4.50 15.53 2.95
C THR A 137 -3.61 14.45 3.54
N ASP A 138 -3.42 14.48 4.86
CA ASP A 138 -2.68 13.45 5.57
C ASP A 138 -3.36 12.07 5.47
N PHE A 139 -4.69 12.05 5.34
CA PHE A 139 -5.46 10.82 5.08
C PHE A 139 -5.02 10.15 3.77
N PHE A 140 -5.02 10.90 2.65
CA PHE A 140 -4.60 10.34 1.36
C PHE A 140 -3.12 9.94 1.38
N ALA A 141 -2.26 10.78 1.97
CA ALA A 141 -0.84 10.45 2.12
C ALA A 141 -0.63 9.13 2.88
N THR A 142 -1.37 8.94 3.97
CA THR A 142 -1.33 7.72 4.79
C THR A 142 -1.84 6.50 4.02
N ILE A 143 -3.01 6.57 3.37
CA ILE A 143 -3.52 5.43 2.59
C ILE A 143 -2.59 5.08 1.43
N ARG A 144 -2.07 6.08 0.72
CA ARG A 144 -1.07 5.86 -0.34
C ARG A 144 0.17 5.16 0.19
N PHE A 145 0.67 5.58 1.34
CA PHE A 145 1.79 4.91 2.00
C PHE A 145 1.46 3.45 2.34
N LEU A 146 0.29 3.20 2.94
CA LEU A 146 -0.14 1.84 3.31
C LEU A 146 -0.33 0.93 2.09
N VAL A 147 -0.85 1.44 0.97
CA VAL A 147 -1.02 0.66 -0.26
C VAL A 147 0.34 0.29 -0.87
N ILE A 148 1.30 1.22 -0.89
CA ILE A 148 2.66 0.92 -1.34
C ILE A 148 3.33 -0.11 -0.42
N ALA A 149 3.20 0.07 0.89
CA ALA A 149 3.71 -0.90 1.87
C ALA A 149 3.07 -2.28 1.69
N ALA A 150 1.75 -2.33 1.49
CA ALA A 150 1.02 -3.56 1.23
C ALA A 150 1.49 -4.25 -0.05
N MET A 151 1.79 -3.50 -1.11
CA MET A 151 2.23 -4.07 -2.38
C MET A 151 3.64 -4.66 -2.32
N PHE A 152 4.57 -4.01 -1.62
CA PHE A 152 6.00 -4.32 -1.77
C PHE A 152 6.68 -4.89 -0.51
N SER A 153 5.95 -5.04 0.60
CA SER A 153 6.45 -5.70 1.81
C SER A 153 6.30 -7.23 1.75
N LEU A 154 6.72 -7.92 2.81
CA LEU A 154 6.59 -9.38 2.91
C LEU A 154 5.10 -9.80 2.84
N PRO A 155 4.77 -10.87 2.09
CA PRO A 155 3.39 -11.35 1.98
C PRO A 155 2.76 -11.78 3.31
N GLU A 156 3.58 -12.11 4.30
CA GLU A 156 3.17 -12.47 5.66
C GLU A 156 2.45 -11.33 6.37
N TYR A 157 2.59 -10.09 5.90
CA TYR A 157 1.97 -8.92 6.53
C TYR A 157 0.50 -8.72 6.09
N GLY A 158 -0.01 -9.60 5.22
CA GLY A 158 -1.38 -9.56 4.70
C GLY A 158 -1.53 -8.88 3.34
N GLY A 159 -0.49 -8.21 2.85
CA GLY A 159 -0.41 -7.67 1.49
C GLY A 159 0.43 -8.56 0.57
N ASN A 160 0.83 -8.00 -0.58
CA ASN A 160 1.74 -8.61 -1.56
C ASN A 160 1.44 -10.10 -1.81
N LYS A 161 0.16 -10.43 -1.96
CA LYS A 161 -0.30 -11.80 -2.17
C LYS A 161 0.46 -12.41 -3.35
N ASP A 162 0.88 -13.66 -3.18
CA ASP A 162 1.63 -14.42 -4.18
C ASP A 162 2.87 -13.69 -4.74
N LYS A 163 3.43 -12.77 -3.93
CA LYS A 163 4.59 -11.93 -4.28
C LYS A 163 4.34 -11.07 -5.53
N ILE A 164 3.09 -10.72 -5.83
CA ILE A 164 2.68 -9.91 -6.99
C ILE A 164 3.54 -8.66 -7.13
N GLY A 165 3.67 -7.86 -6.08
CA GLY A 165 4.43 -6.62 -6.13
C GLY A 165 5.92 -6.85 -6.38
N TRP A 166 6.48 -7.95 -5.90
CA TRP A 166 7.87 -8.31 -6.19
C TRP A 166 8.06 -8.72 -7.64
N HIS A 167 7.14 -9.51 -8.19
CA HIS A 167 7.14 -9.87 -9.60
C HIS A 167 7.04 -8.63 -10.51
N LEU A 168 6.20 -7.64 -10.14
CA LEU A 168 6.06 -6.38 -10.88
C LEU A 168 7.38 -5.61 -11.00
N ILE A 169 8.18 -5.56 -9.94
CA ILE A 169 9.45 -4.82 -9.91
C ILE A 169 10.67 -5.68 -10.28
N GLY A 170 10.44 -6.96 -10.64
CA GLY A 170 11.52 -7.91 -10.93
C GLY A 170 12.36 -8.27 -9.70
N PHE A 171 11.82 -8.13 -8.49
CA PHE A 171 12.50 -8.53 -7.27
C PHE A 171 12.45 -10.04 -7.12
N GLU A 172 13.63 -10.66 -7.08
CA GLU A 172 13.79 -12.08 -6.85
C GLU A 172 14.10 -12.35 -5.37
N ASP A 173 13.24 -13.12 -4.72
CA ASP A 173 13.39 -13.52 -3.32
C ASP A 173 14.43 -14.63 -3.13
N ARG A 174 15.68 -14.29 -3.45
CA ARG A 174 16.85 -15.15 -3.22
C ARG A 174 17.28 -14.94 -1.76
N HIS A 175 16.59 -15.60 -0.82
CA HIS A 175 16.86 -15.54 0.63
C HIS A 175 18.34 -15.71 1.01
N ALA A 176 19.15 -16.33 0.15
CA ALA A 176 20.60 -16.33 0.23
C ALA A 176 21.19 -15.94 -1.14
N TRP A 177 22.03 -14.90 -1.14
CA TRP A 177 22.92 -14.63 -2.26
C TRP A 177 24.14 -15.54 -2.11
N THR A 178 24.36 -16.38 -3.11
CA THR A 178 25.62 -17.11 -3.24
C THR A 178 26.46 -16.41 -4.29
N GLN A 179 27.78 -16.55 -4.19
CA GLN A 179 28.68 -16.07 -5.23
C GLN A 179 28.22 -16.60 -6.60
N PRO A 180 28.28 -15.77 -7.66
CA PRO A 180 28.82 -14.41 -7.70
C PRO A 180 27.82 -13.30 -7.31
N PHE A 181 28.25 -12.30 -6.53
CA PHE A 181 27.38 -11.19 -6.07
C PHE A 181 27.19 -10.08 -7.11
N GLY A 182 27.76 -10.25 -8.31
CA GLY A 182 27.63 -9.34 -9.43
C GLY A 182 28.51 -9.74 -10.61
N TYR A 183 28.51 -8.91 -11.66
CA TYR A 183 29.27 -9.12 -12.89
C TYR A 183 30.77 -9.40 -12.66
N TYR A 184 31.37 -8.73 -11.66
CA TYR A 184 32.79 -8.90 -11.35
C TYR A 184 33.11 -10.28 -10.80
N ASP A 185 32.28 -10.80 -9.91
CA ASP A 185 32.50 -12.10 -9.27
C ASP A 185 32.27 -13.26 -10.26
N SER A 186 31.37 -13.08 -11.25
CA SER A 186 31.10 -14.12 -12.26
C SER A 186 32.32 -14.36 -13.16
N GLU A 187 33.06 -13.31 -13.50
CA GLU A 187 34.29 -13.46 -14.28
C GLU A 187 35.40 -14.18 -13.52
N TYR A 188 35.52 -13.99 -12.19
CA TYR A 188 36.50 -14.73 -11.38
C TYR A 188 36.17 -16.23 -11.33
N LEU A 189 34.88 -16.57 -11.17
CA LEU A 189 34.43 -17.97 -11.20
C LEU A 189 34.62 -18.63 -12.57
N GLU A 190 34.39 -17.90 -13.68
CA GLU A 190 34.67 -18.40 -15.04
C GLU A 190 36.19 -18.58 -15.29
N LYS A 191 37.03 -17.72 -14.68
CA LYS A 191 38.50 -17.82 -14.76
C LYS A 191 39.09 -18.86 -13.81
N GLY A 192 38.30 -19.39 -12.88
CA GLY A 192 38.72 -20.43 -11.92
C GLY A 192 39.67 -19.91 -10.83
N GLU A 193 39.60 -18.63 -10.51
CA GLU A 193 40.42 -17.94 -9.49
C GLU A 193 39.68 -17.79 -8.15
#